data_AF-A0A7X7VBQ9-F1
#
_entry.id   AF-A0A7X7VBQ9-F1
#
_cell.length_a   1.000
_cell.length_b   1.000
_cell.length_c   1.000
_cell.angle_alpha   90.00
_cell.angle_beta   90.00
_cell.angle_gamma   90.00
#
_symmetry.space_group_name_H-M   'P 1'
#
loop_
_entity.id
_entity.type
_entity.pdbx_description
1 polymer ?
#
loop_
_entity_poly.entity_id
_entity_poly.type
_entity_poly.pdbx_seq_one_letter_code
_entity_poly.pdbx_strand_id
1 'polypeptide(L)' 'MDSEKTTMAVKVNYTVAERVKRFCRERGVKYGFFVERAIVESLEREELKEDLVDLKDLRALESQAVPLDDYLKKRRV' A
#
# COMPACT_ATOMS: atom_id res chain seq x y z
N MET A 1 4.05 18.31 -10.59
CA MET A 1 3.68 16.89 -10.69
C MET A 1 2.20 16.82 -10.41
N ASP A 2 1.47 16.25 -11.36
CA ASP A 2 0.30 16.89 -11.96
C ASP A 2 -0.91 17.08 -11.05
N SER A 3 -1.52 18.25 -11.24
CA SER A 3 -2.63 18.83 -10.47
C SER A 3 -3.98 18.22 -10.87
N GLU A 4 -4.00 16.96 -11.32
CA GLU A 4 -5.21 16.28 -11.78
C GLU A 4 -5.91 15.62 -10.59
N LYS A 5 -7.04 16.22 -10.18
CA LYS A 5 -7.93 15.62 -9.18
C LYS A 5 -9.09 14.92 -9.89
N THR A 6 -9.24 13.63 -9.63
CA THR A 6 -10.37 12.83 -10.12
C THR A 6 -11.39 12.65 -8.98
N THR A 7 -12.68 12.62 -9.34
CA THR A 7 -13.75 12.35 -8.37
C THR A 7 -13.92 10.84 -8.21
N MET A 8 -13.71 10.33 -6.99
CA MET A 8 -14.01 8.95 -6.61
C MET A 8 -15.22 8.94 -5.67
N ALA A 9 -16.32 8.29 -6.07
CA ALA A 9 -17.54 8.18 -5.27
C ALA A 9 -17.62 6.79 -4.62
N VAL A 10 -17.62 6.75 -3.28
CA VAL A 10 -17.67 5.49 -2.51
C VAL A 10 -18.79 5.58 -1.46
N LYS A 11 -19.55 4.49 -1.31
CA LYS A 11 -20.53 4.36 -0.23
C LYS A 11 -19.80 3.94 1.05
N VAL A 12 -19.96 4.74 2.09
CA VAL A 12 -19.41 4.46 3.44
C VAL A 12 -20.53 4.44 4.46
N ASN A 13 -20.31 3.71 5.55
CA ASN A 13 -21.25 3.68 6.67
C ASN A 13 -21.45 5.09 7.26
N TYR A 14 -22.70 5.44 7.57
CA TYR A 14 -23.07 6.74 8.12
C TYR A 14 -22.25 7.12 9.37
N THR A 15 -22.08 6.18 10.29
CA THR A 15 -21.35 6.41 11.56
C THR A 15 -19.87 6.72 11.33
N VAL A 16 -19.26 6.11 10.31
CA VAL A 16 -17.88 6.36 9.92
C VAL A 16 -17.76 7.75 9.29
N ALA A 17 -18.69 8.09 8.39
CA ALA A 17 -18.73 9.41 7.78
C ALA A 17 -18.90 10.52 8.83
N GLU A 18 -19.75 10.32 9.84
CA GLU A 18 -19.95 11.27 10.94
C GLU A 18 -18.67 11.44 11.79
N ARG A 19 -18.02 10.34 12.14
CA ARG A 19 -16.76 10.35 12.89
C ARG A 19 -15.66 11.12 12.15
N VAL A 20 -15.48 10.85 10.85
CA VAL A 20 -14.51 11.56 10.00
C VAL A 20 -14.87 13.05 9.93
N LYS A 21 -16.16 13.36 9.76
CA LYS A 21 -16.63 14.76 9.73
C LYS A 21 -16.27 15.50 11.02
N ARG A 22 -16.60 14.92 12.16
CA ARG A 22 -16.30 15.50 13.48
C ARG A 22 -14.80 15.68 13.69
N PHE A 23 -14.01 14.65 13.40
CA PHE A 23 -12.56 14.67 13.57
C PHE A 23 -11.89 15.79 12.76
N CYS A 24 -12.24 15.92 11.47
CA CYS A 24 -11.62 16.95 10.65
C CYS A 24 -12.11 18.35 11.04
N ARG A 25 -13.37 18.51 11.48
CA ARG A 25 -13.89 19.78 12.00
C ARG A 25 -13.15 20.23 13.26
N GLU A 26 -12.93 19.33 14.21
CA GLU A 26 -12.24 19.63 15.48
C GLU A 26 -10.77 20.02 15.27
N ARG A 27 -10.12 19.44 14.25
CA ARG A 27 -8.70 19.67 13.96
C ARG A 27 -8.43 20.70 12.86
N GLY A 28 -9.47 21.28 12.26
CA GLY A 28 -9.34 22.24 11.16
C GLY A 28 -8.77 21.64 9.87
N VAL A 29 -8.95 20.34 9.63
CA VAL A 29 -8.41 19.62 8.47
C VAL A 29 -9.47 19.53 7.37
N LYS A 30 -9.08 19.61 6.09
CA LYS A 30 -10.00 19.38 4.97
C LYS A 30 -10.30 17.88 4.82
N TYR A 31 -11.58 17.53 4.64
CA TYR A 31 -12.02 16.14 4.46
C TYR A 31 -11.28 15.43 3.32
N GLY A 32 -11.19 16.08 2.15
CA GLY A 32 -10.52 15.50 0.99
C GLY A 32 -9.05 15.17 1.28
N PHE A 33 -8.33 16.09 1.92
CA PHE A 33 -6.92 15.88 2.30
C PHE A 33 -6.76 14.73 3.29
N PHE A 34 -7.64 14.67 4.30
CA PHE A 34 -7.60 13.58 5.28
C PHE A 34 -7.87 12.22 4.64
N VAL A 35 -8.88 12.13 3.76
CA VAL A 35 -9.24 10.88 3.08
C VAL A 35 -8.15 10.46 2.09
N GLU A 36 -7.62 11.40 1.30
CA GLU A 36 -6.52 11.15 0.37
C GLU A 36 -5.29 10.58 1.10
N ARG A 37 -4.89 11.22 2.21
CA ARG A 37 -3.77 10.72 3.01
C ARG A 37 -4.06 9.36 3.63
N ALA A 38 -5.25 9.16 4.19
CA ALA A 38 -5.62 7.89 4.80
C ALA A 38 -5.65 6.73 3.79
N ILE A 39 -6.04 7.00 2.54
CA ILE A 39 -5.99 6.01 1.45
C ILE A 39 -4.55 5.62 1.14
N VAL A 40 -3.66 6.60 0.97
CA VAL A 40 -2.23 6.35 0.70
C VAL A 40 -1.60 5.53 1.82
N GLU A 41 -1.78 5.95 3.09
CA GLU A 41 -1.27 5.23 4.26
C GLU A 41 -1.82 3.80 4.34
N SER A 42 -3.07 3.58 3.91
CA SER A 42 -3.67 2.24 3.92
C SER A 42 -3.13 1.34 2.81
N LEU A 43 -2.87 1.89 1.62
CA LEU A 43 -2.28 1.17 0.49
C LEU A 43 -0.86 0.70 0.84
N GLU A 44 -0.01 1.61 1.31
CA GLU A 44 1.36 1.30 1.73
C GLU A 44 1.40 0.18 2.79
N ARG A 45 0.41 0.16 3.69
CA ARG A 45 0.32 -0.88 4.73
C ARG A 45 -0.06 -2.24 4.18
N GLU A 46 -0.99 -2.32 3.24
CA GLU A 46 -1.36 -3.60 2.62
C GLU A 46 -0.24 -4.11 1.71
N GLU A 47 0.41 -3.24 0.92
CA GLU A 47 1.58 -3.59 0.10
C GLU A 47 2.71 -4.15 0.97
N LEU A 48 3.07 -3.46 2.05
CA LEU A 48 4.08 -3.97 3.00
C LEU A 48 3.70 -5.33 3.58
N LYS A 49 2.42 -5.57 3.84
CA LYS A 49 1.96 -6.85 4.37
C LYS A 49 2.08 -7.96 3.33
N GLU A 50 1.77 -7.68 2.07
CA GLU A 50 1.98 -8.61 0.96
C GLU A 50 3.48 -8.93 0.80
N ASP A 51 4.34 -7.91 0.77
CA ASP A 51 5.79 -8.06 0.68
C ASP A 51 6.36 -8.96 1.79
N LEU A 52 5.88 -8.80 3.02
CA LEU A 52 6.32 -9.61 4.15
C LEU A 52 5.90 -11.07 4.03
N VAL A 53 4.71 -11.33 3.46
CA VAL A 53 4.24 -12.69 3.19
C VAL A 53 5.10 -13.32 2.12
N ASP A 54 5.32 -12.62 1.01
CA ASP A 54 6.18 -13.09 -0.09
C ASP A 54 7.59 -13.38 0.41
N LEU A 55 8.18 -12.50 1.21
CA LEU A 55 9.51 -12.71 1.80
C LEU A 55 9.55 -14.00 2.63
N LYS A 56 8.52 -14.23 3.46
CA LYS A 56 8.43 -15.45 4.28
C LYS A 56 8.35 -16.71 3.41
N ASP A 57 7.53 -16.68 2.37
CA ASP A 57 7.30 -17.83 1.50
C ASP A 57 8.53 -18.11 0.63
N LEU A 58 9.17 -17.07 0.09
CA LEU A 58 10.40 -17.17 -0.69
C LEU A 58 11.62 -17.58 0.16
N ARG A 59 11.62 -17.27 1.46
CA ARG A 59 12.69 -17.71 2.36
C ARG A 59 12.82 -19.24 2.41
N ALA A 60 11.73 -19.97 2.27
CA ALA A 60 11.77 -21.44 2.19
C ALA A 60 12.47 -21.94 0.90
N LEU A 61 12.57 -21.10 -0.12
CA LEU A 61 13.24 -21.40 -1.38
C LEU A 61 14.72 -21.03 -1.38
N GLU A 62 15.22 -20.28 -0.38
CA GLU A 62 16.64 -19.91 -0.27
C GLU A 62 17.56 -21.13 -0.26
N SER A 63 17.16 -22.23 0.39
CA SER A 63 17.97 -23.46 0.41
C SER A 63 18.09 -24.13 -0.96
N GLN A 64 17.19 -23.80 -1.90
CA GLN A 64 17.20 -24.28 -3.28
C GLN A 64 17.85 -23.27 -4.24
N ALA A 65 18.19 -22.08 -3.75
CA ALA A 65 18.82 -21.05 -4.54
C ALA A 65 20.23 -21.48 -4.98
N VAL A 66 20.58 -21.17 -6.22
CA VAL A 66 21.91 -21.43 -6.78
C VAL A 66 22.65 -20.09 -6.83
N PRO A 67 23.97 -20.05 -6.50
CA PRO A 67 24.76 -18.83 -6.65
C PRO A 67 24.62 -18.25 -8.06
N LEU A 68 24.53 -16.93 -8.16
CA LEU A 68 24.29 -16.23 -9.43
C LEU A 68 25.35 -16.60 -10.49
N ASP A 69 26.62 -16.69 -10.10
CA ASP A 69 27.72 -17.07 -10.99
C ASP A 69 27.54 -18.46 -11.61
N ASP A 70 27.04 -19.41 -10.83
CA ASP A 70 26.83 -20.79 -11.29
C ASP A 70 25.58 -20.92 -12.16
N TYR A 71 24.58 -20.08 -11.92
CA TYR A 71 23.43 -19.93 -12.81
C TYR A 71 23.83 -19.32 -14.16
N LEU A 72 24.65 -18.26 -14.16
CA LEU A 72 25.14 -17.59 -15.37
C LEU A 72 26.04 -18.50 -16.21
N LYS A 73 26.88 -19.35 -15.60
CA LYS A 73 27.68 -20.35 -16.34
C LYS A 73 26.81 -21.38 -17.09
N LYS A 74 25.64 -21.73 -16.54
CA LYS A 74 24.69 -22.68 -17.17
C LYS A 74 23.88 -22.06 -18.30
N ARG A 75 23.48 -20.79 -18.15
CA ARG A 75 22.85 -20.00 -19.21
C ARG A 75 23.94 -19.31 -20.02
N ARG A 76 24.45 -19.96 -21.08
CA ARG A 76 25.38 -19.34 -22.04
C ARG A 76 24.79 -18.06 -22.65
N VAL A 77 24.96 -16.94 -21.96
CA VAL A 77 24.76 -15.57 -22.46
C VAL A 77 26.15 -14.96 -22.64
#